data_AF-A0A7X9AEZ9-F1
#
_entry.id   AF-A0A7X9AEZ9-F1
#
_cell.length_a   1.000
_cell.length_b   1.000
_cell.length_c   1.000
_cell.angle_alpha   90.00
_cell.angle_beta   90.00
_cell.angle_gamma   90.00
#
_symmetry.space_group_name_H-M   'P 1'
#
loop_
_entity.id
_entity.type
_entity.pdbx_description
1 polymer ?
#
loop_
_entity_poly.entity_id
_entity_poly.type
_entity_poly.pdbx_seq_one_letter_code
_entity_poly.pdbx_strand_id
1 'polypeptide(L)'
;MPSELSAWWTFCWNHLTLYYQVDPLVFMALYALKSVVFFWTLARIVALVRRRCFQPIPALALLNISSTLSPWTYVWVCGRNLPEWYTAWLGAVLVLGLGWLVWSVRLRLRKSRGGLGMLVGEASGEEPA
;
A
#
# COMPACT_ATOMS: atom_id res chain seq x y z
N MET A 1 39.72 -13.95 -7.07
CA MET A 1 38.48 -14.43 -6.42
C MET A 1 37.40 -13.38 -6.66
N PRO A 2 36.18 -13.77 -7.07
CA PRO A 2 35.08 -12.82 -7.14
C PRO A 2 34.88 -12.20 -5.75
N SER A 3 34.70 -10.88 -5.69
CA SER A 3 34.32 -10.21 -4.45
C SER A 3 32.96 -10.74 -3.99
N GLU A 4 32.71 -10.77 -2.68
CA GLU A 4 31.41 -11.20 -2.15
C GLU A 4 30.23 -10.46 -2.80
N LEU A 5 30.44 -9.19 -3.15
CA LEU A 5 29.48 -8.36 -3.85
C LEU A 5 29.18 -8.86 -5.28
N SER A 6 30.20 -9.30 -6.02
CA SER A 6 30.01 -9.88 -7.36
C SER A 6 29.32 -11.25 -7.33
N ALA A 7 29.60 -12.06 -6.31
CA ALA A 7 28.93 -13.34 -6.11
C ALA A 7 27.45 -13.14 -5.75
N TRP A 8 27.16 -12.20 -4.84
CA TRP A 8 25.80 -11.82 -4.49
C TRP A 8 25.02 -11.26 -5.67
N TRP A 9 25.64 -10.37 -6.46
CA TRP A 9 25.03 -9.81 -7.67
C TRP A 9 24.65 -10.90 -8.67
N THR A 10 25.58 -11.82 -8.95
CA THR A 10 25.35 -12.94 -9.87
C THR A 10 24.26 -13.87 -9.36
N PHE A 11 24.22 -14.13 -8.04
CA PHE A 11 23.14 -14.90 -7.41
C PHE A 11 21.78 -14.24 -7.63
N CYS A 12 21.63 -12.94 -7.31
CA CYS A 12 20.37 -12.24 -7.50
C CYS A 12 19.92 -12.21 -8.97
N TRP A 13 20.87 -11.96 -9.88
CA TRP A 13 20.60 -11.94 -11.31
C TRP A 13 20.10 -13.29 -11.83
N ASN A 14 20.80 -14.38 -11.47
CA ASN A 14 20.44 -15.73 -11.87
C ASN A 14 19.13 -16.16 -11.22
N HIS A 15 18.85 -15.75 -9.98
CA HIS A 15 17.60 -16.07 -9.33
C HIS A 15 16.40 -15.38 -10.00
N LEU A 16 16.53 -14.10 -10.38
CA LEU A 16 15.49 -13.38 -11.11
C LEU A 16 15.24 -13.97 -12.51
N THR A 17 16.30 -14.30 -13.22
CA THR A 17 16.20 -14.81 -14.61
C THR A 17 15.84 -16.28 -14.70
N LEU A 18 16.44 -17.15 -13.89
CA LEU A 18 16.26 -18.61 -14.00
C LEU A 18 15.10 -19.11 -13.15
N TYR A 19 14.93 -18.59 -11.93
CA TYR A 19 13.90 -19.06 -11.01
C TYR A 19 12.56 -18.35 -11.25
N TYR A 20 12.61 -17.01 -11.26
CA TYR A 20 11.42 -16.17 -11.46
C TYR A 20 11.07 -15.91 -12.93
N GLN A 21 11.99 -16.16 -13.86
CA GLN A 21 11.80 -15.95 -15.30
C GLN A 21 11.37 -14.52 -15.67
N VAL A 22 11.87 -13.52 -14.94
CA VAL A 22 11.60 -12.10 -15.18
C VAL A 22 12.82 -11.38 -15.70
N ASP A 23 12.61 -10.22 -16.34
CA ASP A 23 13.69 -9.32 -16.68
C ASP A 23 14.25 -8.68 -15.39
N PRO A 24 15.51 -8.99 -15.02
CA PRO A 24 16.11 -8.49 -13.79
C PRO A 24 16.26 -6.97 -13.81
N LEU A 25 16.40 -6.36 -14.98
CA LEU A 25 16.60 -4.92 -15.13
C LEU A 25 15.30 -4.17 -14.79
N VAL A 26 14.16 -4.67 -15.28
CA VAL A 26 12.83 -4.15 -14.96
C VAL A 26 12.54 -4.31 -13.47
N PHE A 27 12.82 -5.48 -12.91
CA PHE A 27 12.63 -5.73 -11.48
C PHE A 27 13.46 -4.76 -10.61
N MET A 28 14.74 -4.57 -10.95
CA MET A 28 15.62 -3.64 -10.24
C MET A 28 15.15 -2.19 -10.36
N ALA A 29 14.68 -1.77 -11.53
CA ALA A 29 14.12 -0.43 -11.74
C ALA A 29 12.87 -0.19 -10.87
N LEU A 30 11.94 -1.15 -10.85
CA LEU A 30 10.77 -1.10 -9.97
C LEU A 30 11.16 -1.09 -8.49
N TYR A 31 12.15 -1.90 -8.10
CA TYR A 31 12.65 -1.96 -6.73
C TYR A 31 13.33 -0.66 -6.29
N ALA A 32 14.10 -0.02 -7.17
CA ALA A 32 14.71 1.28 -6.92
C ALA A 32 13.63 2.37 -6.75
N LEU A 33 12.66 2.43 -7.66
CA LEU A 33 11.55 3.38 -7.59
C LEU A 33 10.73 3.20 -6.30
N LYS A 34 10.38 1.95 -5.97
CA LYS A 34 9.75 1.57 -4.70
C LYS A 34 10.55 2.10 -3.51
N SER A 35 11.87 1.94 -3.51
CA SER A 35 12.71 2.33 -2.37
C SER A 35 12.64 3.83 -2.12
N VAL A 36 12.67 4.64 -3.18
CA VAL A 36 12.51 6.11 -3.07
C VAL A 36 11.15 6.47 -2.46
N VAL A 37 10.07 5.88 -2.99
CA VAL A 37 8.70 6.13 -2.48
C VAL A 37 8.56 5.66 -1.04
N PHE A 38 9.13 4.50 -0.70
CA PHE A 38 9.09 3.92 0.64
C PHE A 38 9.76 4.82 1.68
N PHE A 39 10.99 5.27 1.44
CA PHE A 39 11.69 6.14 2.37
C PHE A 39 11.04 7.53 2.47
N TRP A 40 10.56 8.07 1.35
CA TRP A 40 9.86 9.35 1.34
C TRP A 40 8.55 9.31 2.15
N THR A 41 7.72 8.29 1.93
CA THR A 41 6.46 8.11 2.67
C THR A 41 6.72 7.85 4.15
N LEU A 42 7.73 7.04 4.50
CA LEU A 42 8.11 6.79 5.89
C LEU A 42 8.56 8.08 6.60
N ALA A 43 9.42 8.87 5.97
CA ALA A 43 9.87 10.16 6.52
C ALA A 43 8.68 11.12 6.76
N ARG A 44 7.72 11.15 5.82
CA ARG A 44 6.49 11.95 5.95
C ARG A 44 5.60 11.46 7.08
N ILE A 45 5.39 10.15 7.21
CA ILE A 45 4.60 9.56 8.31
C ILE A 45 5.24 9.93 9.65
N VAL A 46 6.56 9.77 9.80
CA VAL A 46 7.27 10.14 11.03
C VAL A 46 7.11 11.63 11.35
N ALA A 47 7.23 12.51 10.35
CA ALA A 47 7.04 13.94 10.54
C ALA A 47 5.60 14.30 10.95
N LEU A 48 4.59 13.61 10.40
CA LEU A 48 3.18 13.81 10.72
C LEU A 48 2.81 13.30 12.12
N VAL A 49 3.36 12.15 12.51
CA VAL A 49 3.23 11.60 13.87
C VAL A 49 3.81 12.59 14.89
N ARG A 50 4.99 13.16 14.62
CA ARG A 50 5.59 14.21 15.49
C ARG A 50 4.72 15.45 15.62
N ARG A 51 3.99 15.82 14.56
CA ARG A 51 3.06 16.96 14.53
C ARG A 51 1.66 16.61 15.07
N ARG A 52 1.43 15.38 15.52
CA ARG A 52 0.11 14.84 15.92
C ARG A 52 -0.99 15.01 14.86
N CYS A 53 -0.60 15.09 13.58
CA CYS A 53 -1.52 15.23 12.45
C CYS A 53 -1.77 13.87 11.80
N PHE A 54 -2.81 13.16 12.25
CA PHE A 54 -3.08 11.78 11.83
C PHE A 54 -3.91 11.65 10.54
N GLN A 55 -4.56 12.72 10.08
CA GLN A 55 -5.46 12.66 8.92
C GLN A 55 -4.82 12.14 7.61
N PRO A 56 -3.59 12.56 7.22
CA PRO A 56 -2.96 12.07 5.98
C PRO A 56 -2.22 10.74 6.13
N ILE A 57 -2.04 10.22 7.35
CA ILE A 57 -1.25 9.00 7.60
C ILE A 57 -1.79 7.78 6.87
N PRO A 58 -3.11 7.51 6.85
CA PRO A 58 -3.61 6.32 6.15
C PRO A 58 -3.38 6.36 4.65
N ALA A 59 -3.47 7.53 4.01
CA ALA A 59 -3.20 7.67 2.57
C ALA A 59 -1.71 7.42 2.27
N LEU A 60 -0.80 7.94 3.09
CA LEU A 60 0.64 7.67 2.96
C LEU A 60 0.98 6.21 3.25
N ALA A 61 0.31 5.58 4.21
CA ALA A 61 0.47 4.17 4.51
C ALA A 61 0.00 3.29 3.34
N LEU A 62 -1.15 3.60 2.74
CA LEU A 62 -1.63 2.91 1.53
C LEU A 62 -0.66 3.07 0.36
N LEU A 63 -0.11 4.26 0.15
CA LEU A 63 0.92 4.50 -0.88
C LEU A 63 2.20 3.70 -0.61
N ASN A 64 2.63 3.63 0.65
CA ASN A 64 3.80 2.85 1.04
C ASN A 64 3.59 1.35 0.77
N ILE A 65 2.44 0.83 1.17
CA ILE A 65 2.03 -0.56 0.94
C ILE A 65 1.95 -0.86 -0.57
N SER A 66 1.27 -0.03 -1.36
CA SER A 66 1.12 -0.27 -2.79
C SER A 66 2.46 -0.22 -3.52
N SER A 67 3.36 0.70 -3.15
CA SER A 67 4.70 0.76 -3.73
C SER A 67 5.53 -0.48 -3.38
N THR A 68 5.31 -1.08 -2.21
CA THR A 68 6.02 -2.30 -1.78
C THR A 68 5.59 -3.52 -2.59
N LEU A 69 4.33 -3.57 -3.01
CA LEU A 69 3.80 -4.65 -3.83
C LEU A 69 4.25 -4.58 -5.30
N SER A 70 4.59 -3.39 -5.81
CA SER A 70 4.87 -3.15 -7.25
C SER A 70 5.88 -4.12 -7.91
N PRO A 71 7.10 -4.35 -7.38
CA PRO A 71 8.06 -5.25 -8.01
C PRO A 71 7.55 -6.69 -8.01
N TRP A 72 6.79 -7.08 -7.00
CA TRP A 72 6.28 -8.43 -6.83
C TRP A 72 5.04 -8.69 -7.65
N THR A 73 4.21 -7.67 -7.87
CA THR A 73 3.13 -7.73 -8.87
C THR A 73 3.70 -7.91 -10.28
N TYR A 74 4.87 -7.34 -10.58
CA TYR A 74 5.56 -7.60 -11.84
C TYR A 74 5.97 -9.08 -11.96
N VAL A 75 6.56 -9.66 -10.92
CA VAL A 75 6.90 -11.10 -10.91
C VAL A 75 5.64 -11.97 -10.97
N TRP A 76 4.54 -11.55 -10.36
CA TRP A 76 3.27 -12.27 -10.38
C TRP A 76 2.59 -12.28 -11.75
N VAL A 77 2.71 -11.18 -12.51
CA VAL A 77 2.10 -11.07 -13.86
C VAL A 77 3.03 -11.62 -14.94
N CYS A 78 4.33 -11.37 -14.85
CA CYS A 78 5.30 -11.65 -15.91
C CYS A 78 6.23 -12.83 -15.62
N GLY A 79 6.31 -13.28 -14.37
CA GLY A 79 7.21 -14.34 -13.94
C GLY A 79 6.54 -15.69 -13.72
N ARG A 80 7.33 -16.64 -13.25
CA ARG A 80 6.88 -17.97 -12.78
C ARG A 80 7.39 -18.23 -11.36
N ASN A 81 6.79 -19.22 -10.69
CA ASN A 81 7.22 -19.69 -9.37
C ASN A 81 7.22 -18.61 -8.27
N LEU A 82 6.15 -17.83 -8.17
CA LEU A 82 5.96 -17.01 -6.97
C LEU A 82 5.81 -17.93 -5.75
N PRO A 83 6.55 -17.71 -4.65
CA PRO A 83 6.32 -18.46 -3.43
C PRO A 83 4.88 -18.26 -2.94
N GLU A 84 4.23 -19.35 -2.53
CA GLU A 84 2.85 -19.31 -2.03
C GLU A 84 2.69 -18.40 -0.80
N TRP A 85 3.73 -18.30 0.03
CA TRP A 85 3.71 -17.35 1.14
C TRP A 85 3.60 -15.90 0.67
N TYR A 86 4.13 -15.59 -0.52
CA TYR A 86 4.12 -14.25 -1.10
C TYR A 86 2.74 -13.89 -1.66
N THR A 87 2.06 -14.86 -2.31
CA THR A 87 0.68 -14.68 -2.76
C THR A 87 -0.28 -14.54 -1.57
N ALA A 88 -0.07 -15.30 -0.49
CA ALA A 88 -0.80 -15.13 0.76
C ALA A 88 -0.58 -13.74 1.38
N TRP A 89 0.65 -13.24 1.36
CA TRP A 89 0.98 -11.89 1.85
C TRP A 89 0.32 -10.79 1.01
N LEU A 90 0.42 -10.87 -0.32
CA LEU A 90 -0.27 -9.99 -1.28
C LEU A 90 -1.79 -9.98 -1.04
N GLY A 91 -2.38 -11.17 -0.91
CA GLY A 91 -3.80 -11.35 -0.63
C GLY A 91 -4.22 -10.73 0.70
N ALA A 92 -3.46 -10.96 1.77
CA ALA A 92 -3.73 -10.39 3.09
C ALA A 92 -3.70 -8.85 3.05
N VAL A 93 -2.70 -8.27 2.40
CA VAL A 93 -2.57 -6.82 2.24
C VAL A 93 -3.74 -6.25 1.43
N LEU A 94 -4.14 -6.91 0.34
CA LEU A 94 -5.31 -6.51 -0.46
C LEU A 94 -6.60 -6.58 0.34
N VAL A 95 -6.84 -7.67 1.07
CA VAL A 95 -8.04 -7.87 1.89
C VAL A 95 -8.11 -6.85 3.02
N LEU A 96 -7.00 -6.62 3.74
CA LEU A 96 -6.93 -5.62 4.80
C LEU A 96 -7.10 -4.19 4.24
N GLY A 97 -6.45 -3.89 3.12
CA GLY A 97 -6.56 -2.59 2.45
C GLY A 97 -7.97 -2.29 1.96
N LEU A 98 -8.59 -3.23 1.23
CA LEU A 98 -9.98 -3.10 0.78
C LEU A 98 -10.96 -3.08 1.95
N GLY A 99 -10.76 -3.94 2.95
CA GLY A 99 -11.60 -3.98 4.15
C GLY A 99 -11.59 -2.64 4.88
N TRP A 100 -10.40 -2.04 5.02
CA TRP A 100 -10.23 -0.71 5.62
C TRP A 100 -10.88 0.39 4.79
N LEU A 101 -10.76 0.34 3.46
CA LEU A 101 -11.41 1.27 2.53
C LEU A 101 -12.94 1.20 2.66
N VAL A 102 -13.51 0.00 2.57
CA VAL A 102 -14.96 -0.24 2.67
C VAL A 102 -15.49 0.20 4.03
N TRP A 103 -14.79 -0.12 5.11
CA TRP A 103 -15.14 0.33 6.46
C TRP A 103 -15.13 1.86 6.58
N SER A 104 -14.11 2.52 6.05
CA SER A 104 -13.97 3.97 6.06
C SER A 104 -15.08 4.67 5.29
N VAL A 105 -15.44 4.15 4.12
CA VAL A 105 -16.57 4.65 3.32
C VAL A 105 -17.89 4.47 4.08
N ARG A 106 -18.13 3.28 4.66
CA ARG A 106 -19.35 3.00 5.45
C ARG A 106 -19.48 3.94 6.65
N LEU A 107 -18.40 4.22 7.36
CA LEU A 107 -18.40 5.16 8.48
C LEU A 107 -18.76 6.58 8.03
N ARG A 108 -18.21 7.05 6.91
CA ARG A 108 -18.51 8.38 6.35
C ARG A 108 -19.96 8.48 5.89
N LEU A 109 -20.49 7.44 5.25
CA LEU A 109 -21.90 7.37 4.83
C LEU A 109 -22.86 7.37 6.03
N ARG A 110 -22.55 6.62 7.11
CA ARG A 110 -23.33 6.65 8.36
C ARG A 110 -23.35 8.04 8.99
N LYS A 111 -22.20 8.73 9.02
CA LYS A 111 -22.10 10.08 9.58
C LYS A 111 -22.89 11.11 8.77
N SER A 112 -22.87 10.99 7.45
CA SER A 112 -23.63 11.87 6.55
C SER A 112 -25.14 11.65 6.66
N ARG A 113 -25.60 10.41 6.89
CA ARG A 113 -27.02 10.09 7.10
C ARG A 113 -27.53 10.54 8.47
N GLY A 114 -26.70 10.48 9.51
CA GLY A 114 -27.01 11.01 10.85
C GLY A 114 -27.05 12.55 10.89
N GLY A 115 -26.18 13.23 10.15
CA GLY A 115 -26.20 14.69 10.03
C GLY A 115 -27.42 15.21 9.26
N LEU A 116 -27.83 14.50 8.19
CA LEU A 116 -29.05 14.84 7.44
C LEU A 116 -30.32 14.64 8.28
N GLY A 117 -30.37 13.58 9.10
CA GLY A 117 -31.50 13.34 10.02
C GLY A 117 -31.60 14.38 11.14
N MET A 118 -30.48 14.91 11.63
CA MET A 118 -30.48 15.98 12.63
C MET A 118 -30.95 17.32 12.03
N LEU A 119 -30.45 17.69 10.84
CA LEU A 119 -30.87 18.91 10.14
C LEU A 119 -32.37 18.89 9.75
N VAL A 120 -32.90 17.73 9.37
CA VAL A 120 -34.34 17.58 9.09
C VAL A 120 -35.18 17.60 10.37
N GLY A 121 -34.66 17.09 11.49
CA GLY A 121 -35.33 17.14 12.79
C GLY A 121 -35.37 18.55 13.38
N GLU A 122 -34.32 19.35 13.18
CA GLU A 122 -34.21 20.72 13.66
C GLU A 122 -35.10 21.68 12.83
N ALA A 123 -35.18 21.48 11.51
CA ALA A 123 -36.08 22.23 10.62
C ALA A 123 -37.58 21.94 10.84
N SER A 124 -37.92 20.87 11.57
CA SER A 124 -39.30 20.50 11.89
C SER A 124 -39.74 20.94 13.29
N GLY A 125 -38.85 21.57 14.08
CA GLY A 125 -39.07 21.89 15.50
C GLY A 125 -39.40 23.36 15.83
N GLU A 126 -39.33 24.28 14.87
CA GLU A 126 -39.67 25.70 15.08
C GLU A 126 -40.99 26.07 14.39
N GLU A 127 -42.10 25.68 15.01
CA GLU A 127 -43.35 26.46 14.93
C GLU A 127 -44.13 26.31 16.24
N PRO A 128 -43.92 27.20 17.23
CA PRO A 128 -44.93 27.50 18.22
C PRO A 128 -45.69 28.76 17.80
N ALA A 129 -46.97 28.57 17.48
CA ALA A 129 -47.98 29.62 17.37
C ALA A 129 -48.38 30.17 18.75
#